data_AF-A0A924DGG0-F1
#
_entry.id   AF-A0A924DGG0-F1
#
_cell.length_a   1.000
_cell.length_b   1.000
_cell.length_c   1.000
_cell.angle_alpha   90.00
_cell.angle_beta   90.00
_cell.angle_gamma   90.00
#
_symmetry.space_group_name_H-M   'P 1'
#
loop_
_entity.id
_entity.type
_entity.pdbx_description
1 polymer ?
#
loop_
_entity_poly.entity_id
_entity_poly.type
_entity_poly.pdbx_seq_one_letter_code
_entity_poly.pdbx_strand_id
1 'polypeptide(L)'
;MTNSSAESPVKRVEDVDYPPSIPCPPPSPTLAVALLPQLAGDVSNSICIVIDALRATTVIATLFEKGCPRVYVAGSHVIAKTFARERGYTLCGETDGFVASGFDYGNSPTEFSRLDFTEKPVVLSTS
;
A
#
# COMPACT_ATOMS: atom_id res chain seq x y z
N MET A 1 -65.91 -6.19 -51.81
CA MET A 1 -65.06 -6.81 -50.77
C MET A 1 -63.83 -7.39 -51.46
N THR A 2 -62.69 -6.71 -51.38
CA THR A 2 -61.39 -7.28 -51.79
C THR A 2 -60.36 -6.87 -50.75
N ASN A 3 -60.23 -7.70 -49.71
CA ASN A 3 -59.03 -7.70 -48.88
C ASN A 3 -57.99 -8.55 -49.62
N SER A 4 -56.78 -8.03 -49.80
CA SER A 4 -55.60 -8.83 -49.46
C SER A 4 -54.40 -7.92 -49.29
N SER A 5 -53.93 -7.92 -48.05
CA SER A 5 -52.83 -7.19 -47.46
C SER A 5 -51.52 -7.27 -48.24
N ALA A 6 -50.82 -6.15 -48.30
CA ALA A 6 -49.40 -6.11 -48.63
C ALA A 6 -48.60 -6.64 -47.42
N GLU A 7 -48.01 -7.83 -47.54
CA GLU A 7 -46.97 -8.26 -46.62
C GLU A 7 -45.71 -7.44 -46.88
N SER A 8 -45.27 -6.69 -45.87
CA SER A 8 -43.94 -6.06 -45.89
C SER A 8 -42.86 -7.14 -45.72
N PRO A 9 -41.75 -7.09 -46.48
CA PRO A 9 -40.74 -8.13 -46.39
C PRO A 9 -40.06 -8.10 -45.02
N VAL A 10 -40.16 -9.21 -44.30
CA VAL A 10 -39.44 -9.44 -43.04
C VAL A 10 -37.95 -9.50 -43.36
N LYS A 11 -37.16 -8.53 -42.88
CA LYS A 11 -35.69 -8.56 -43.00
C LYS A 11 -35.14 -9.77 -42.24
N ARG A 12 -34.15 -10.46 -42.80
CA ARG A 12 -33.45 -11.55 -42.11
C ARG A 12 -32.70 -10.97 -40.90
N VAL A 13 -32.63 -11.76 -39.83
CA VAL A 13 -31.95 -11.39 -38.56
C VAL A 13 -30.48 -11.01 -38.79
N GLU A 14 -29.88 -11.55 -39.85
CA GLU A 14 -28.51 -11.32 -40.30
C GLU A 14 -28.28 -9.91 -40.91
N ASP A 15 -29.35 -9.20 -41.31
CA ASP A 15 -29.30 -7.87 -41.92
C ASP A 15 -29.54 -6.72 -40.91
N VAL A 16 -29.52 -7.03 -39.61
CA VAL A 16 -29.65 -6.04 -38.52
C VAL A 16 -28.26 -5.57 -38.13
N ASP A 17 -27.90 -4.36 -38.55
CA ASP A 17 -26.66 -3.70 -38.18
C ASP A 17 -26.70 -3.38 -36.68
N TYR A 18 -25.99 -4.18 -35.88
CA TYR A 18 -25.92 -3.99 -34.44
C TYR A 18 -24.97 -2.82 -34.17
N PRO A 19 -25.35 -1.82 -33.34
CA PRO A 19 -24.43 -0.75 -32.99
C PRO A 19 -23.17 -1.34 -32.35
N PRO A 20 -22.00 -0.69 -32.52
CA PRO A 20 -20.76 -1.12 -31.89
C PRO A 20 -21.01 -1.31 -30.39
N SER A 21 -20.58 -2.45 -29.86
CA SER A 21 -20.73 -2.78 -28.45
C SER A 21 -20.21 -1.63 -27.59
N ILE A 22 -21.06 -1.13 -26.70
CA ILE A 22 -20.65 -0.11 -25.73
C ILE A 22 -19.52 -0.73 -24.90
N PRO A 23 -18.32 -0.11 -24.82
CA PRO A 23 -17.25 -0.61 -23.98
C PRO A 23 -17.74 -0.74 -22.55
N CYS A 24 -17.54 -1.90 -21.93
CA CYS A 24 -17.83 -2.11 -20.51
C CYS A 24 -17.06 -1.04 -19.71
N PRO A 25 -17.71 -0.31 -18.77
CA PRO A 25 -16.98 0.61 -17.91
C PRO A 25 -15.88 -0.16 -17.16
N PRO A 26 -14.72 0.48 -16.90
CA PRO A 26 -13.67 -0.15 -16.12
C PRO A 26 -14.24 -0.60 -14.76
N PRO A 27 -13.79 -1.74 -14.22
CA PRO A 27 -14.29 -2.26 -12.97
C PRO A 27 -14.16 -1.18 -11.88
N SER A 28 -15.21 -1.03 -11.06
CA SER A 28 -15.18 -0.14 -9.91
C SER A 28 -14.07 -0.55 -8.95
N PRO A 29 -13.40 0.40 -8.27
CA PRO A 29 -12.34 0.06 -7.34
C PRO A 29 -12.90 -0.82 -6.21
N THR A 30 -12.27 -1.97 -6.00
CA THR A 30 -12.63 -2.91 -4.95
C THR A 30 -11.76 -2.66 -3.71
N LEU A 31 -12.36 -2.58 -2.53
CA LEU A 31 -11.65 -2.55 -1.24
C LEU A 31 -11.62 -3.96 -0.65
N ALA A 32 -10.42 -4.47 -0.39
CA ALA A 32 -10.20 -5.72 0.33
C ALA A 32 -9.33 -5.47 1.57
N VAL A 33 -9.58 -6.22 2.63
CA VAL A 33 -8.81 -6.14 3.88
C VAL A 33 -8.28 -7.52 4.22
N ALA A 34 -6.97 -7.62 4.40
CA ALA A 34 -6.29 -8.80 4.89
C ALA A 34 -5.70 -8.50 6.28
N LEU A 35 -6.09 -9.27 7.29
CA LEU A 35 -5.60 -9.08 8.66
C LEU A 35 -4.15 -9.53 8.83
N LEU A 36 -3.68 -10.42 7.96
CA LEU A 36 -2.31 -10.92 7.92
C LEU A 36 -1.79 -10.82 6.49
N PRO A 37 -0.47 -10.57 6.28
CA PRO A 37 0.10 -10.48 4.94
C PRO A 37 -0.17 -11.71 4.07
N GLN A 38 -0.19 -12.91 4.65
CA GLN A 38 -0.42 -14.17 3.93
C GLN A 38 -1.86 -14.31 3.41
N LEU A 39 -2.80 -13.49 3.91
CA LEU A 39 -4.21 -13.49 3.50
C LEU A 39 -4.50 -12.47 2.38
N ALA A 40 -3.50 -11.69 1.95
CA ALA A 40 -3.69 -10.62 0.97
C ALA A 40 -3.95 -11.11 -0.46
N GLY A 41 -3.59 -12.36 -0.79
CA GLY A 41 -3.70 -12.90 -2.14
C GLY A 41 -2.75 -12.21 -3.13
N ASP A 42 -3.15 -12.12 -4.40
CA ASP A 42 -2.41 -11.38 -5.43
C ASP A 42 -2.74 -9.89 -5.37
N VAL A 43 -1.72 -9.08 -5.10
CA VAL A 43 -1.82 -7.62 -4.99
C VAL A 43 -1.01 -6.89 -6.06
N SER A 44 -0.56 -7.60 -7.10
CA SER A 44 0.31 -7.07 -8.16
C SER A 44 -0.26 -5.85 -8.89
N ASN A 45 -1.59 -5.74 -8.99
CA ASN A 45 -2.30 -4.63 -9.63
C ASN A 45 -3.12 -3.79 -8.63
N SER A 46 -2.69 -3.74 -7.37
CA SER A 46 -3.42 -3.09 -6.28
C SER A 46 -2.62 -1.96 -5.63
N ILE A 47 -3.33 -0.98 -5.05
CA ILE A 47 -2.73 -0.06 -4.07
C ILE A 47 -2.77 -0.75 -2.70
N CYS A 48 -1.60 -0.99 -2.11
CA CYS A 48 -1.49 -1.64 -0.81
C CYS A 48 -1.32 -0.59 0.30
N ILE A 49 -2.18 -0.65 1.32
CA ILE A 49 -2.05 0.13 2.55
C ILE A 49 -1.67 -0.83 3.67
N VAL A 50 -0.45 -0.71 4.18
CA VAL A 50 0.03 -1.49 5.32
C VAL A 50 -0.37 -0.78 6.60
N ILE A 51 -0.96 -1.51 7.55
CA ILE A 51 -1.40 -0.99 8.84
C ILE A 51 -0.74 -1.82 9.94
N ASP A 52 0.11 -1.17 10.71
CA ASP A 52 0.60 -1.64 12.00
C ASP A 52 0.54 -0.46 12.96
N ALA A 53 -0.64 -0.27 13.56
CA ALA A 53 -0.92 0.86 14.43
C ALA A 53 -0.09 0.83 15.72
N LEU A 54 0.33 -0.37 16.16
CA LEU A 54 1.05 -0.61 17.41
C LEU A 54 2.33 -1.42 17.12
N ARG A 55 3.40 -0.80 16.63
CA ARG A 55 3.60 0.66 16.52
C ARG A 55 4.27 1.12 15.22
N ALA A 56 4.65 0.21 14.32
CA ALA A 56 5.59 0.55 13.25
C ALA A 56 5.07 1.66 12.32
N THR A 57 3.83 1.56 11.83
CA THR A 57 3.29 2.56 10.89
C THR A 57 3.00 3.90 11.56
N THR A 58 2.64 3.91 12.84
CA THR A 58 2.50 5.13 13.65
C THR A 58 3.84 5.82 13.83
N VAL A 59 4.92 5.06 14.09
CA VAL A 59 6.29 5.58 14.15
C VAL A 59 6.72 6.17 12.82
N ILE A 60 6.46 5.49 11.70
CA ILE A 60 6.80 6.00 10.37
C ILE A 60 6.10 7.34 10.10
N ALA A 61 4.80 7.44 10.38
CA ALA A 61 4.05 8.68 10.24
C ALA A 61 4.64 9.81 11.11
N THR A 62 4.99 9.50 12.37
CA THR A 62 5.62 10.44 13.31
C THR A 62 6.99 10.92 12.80
N LEU A 63 7.81 10.03 12.25
CA LEU A 63 9.12 10.40 11.69
C LEU A 63 8.98 11.38 10.53
N PHE A 64 8.02 11.15 9.63
CA PHE A 64 7.74 12.08 8.54
C PHE A 64 7.19 13.42 9.03
N GLU A 65 6.33 13.42 10.06
CA GLU A 65 5.89 14.66 10.72
C GLU A 65 7.07 15.46 11.29
N LYS A 66 8.10 14.77 11.79
CA LYS A 66 9.35 15.36 12.29
C LYS A 66 10.37 15.71 11.19
N GLY A 67 9.96 15.69 9.93
CA GLY A 67 10.77 16.10 8.79
C GLY A 67 11.75 15.04 8.29
N CYS A 68 11.61 13.77 8.70
CA CYS A 68 12.47 12.70 8.21
C CYS A 68 12.42 12.61 6.68
N PRO A 69 13.56 12.73 5.97
CA PRO A 69 13.56 12.75 4.51
C PRO A 69 13.25 11.37 3.91
N ARG A 70 13.52 10.29 4.66
CA ARG A 70 13.30 8.92 4.22
C ARG A 70 13.37 7.94 5.39
N VAL A 71 12.46 6.97 5.40
CA VAL A 71 12.50 5.81 6.30
C VAL A 71 12.80 4.54 5.50
N TYR A 72 13.82 3.81 5.90
CA TYR A 72 14.17 2.50 5.35
C TYR A 72 13.70 1.41 6.31
N VAL A 73 12.80 0.53 5.87
CA VAL A 73 12.35 -0.61 6.68
C VAL A 73 13.21 -1.83 6.36
N ALA A 74 13.83 -2.42 7.37
CA ALA A 74 14.73 -3.56 7.23
C ALA A 74 14.12 -4.84 7.83
N GLY A 75 14.17 -5.94 7.06
CA GLY A 75 13.63 -7.24 7.47
C GLY A 75 14.44 -7.98 8.54
N SER A 76 15.57 -7.44 8.99
CA SER A 76 16.29 -7.94 10.17
C SER A 76 17.15 -6.87 10.82
N HIS A 77 17.39 -7.00 12.13
CA HIS A 77 18.24 -6.09 12.87
C HIS A 77 19.69 -6.09 12.39
N VAL A 78 20.20 -7.21 11.86
CA VAL A 78 21.57 -7.33 11.33
C VAL A 78 21.75 -6.45 10.09
N ILE A 79 20.79 -6.53 9.16
CA ILE A 79 20.79 -5.70 7.94
C ILE A 79 20.62 -4.23 8.33
N ALA A 80 19.69 -3.94 9.24
CA ALA A 80 19.41 -2.59 9.71
C ALA A 80 20.67 -1.91 10.29
N LYS A 81 21.37 -2.59 11.21
CA LYS A 81 22.62 -2.12 11.83
C LYS A 81 23.71 -1.86 10.81
N THR A 82 23.92 -2.81 9.90
CA THR A 82 24.97 -2.72 8.89
C THR A 82 24.72 -1.52 7.98
N PHE A 83 23.50 -1.41 7.47
CA PHE A 83 23.11 -0.32 6.56
C PHE A 83 23.16 1.05 7.24
N ALA A 84 22.64 1.16 8.48
CA ALA A 84 22.68 2.41 9.22
C ALA A 84 24.12 2.88 9.49
N ARG A 85 25.00 1.97 9.92
CA ARG A 85 26.41 2.26 10.19
C ARG A 85 27.16 2.73 8.95
N GLU A 86 26.99 2.02 7.82
CA GLU A 86 27.69 2.35 6.57
C GLU A 86 27.26 3.69 6.00
N ARG A 87 26.02 4.12 6.26
CA ARG A 87 25.45 5.37 5.76
C ARG A 87 25.46 6.52 6.77
N GLY A 88 25.78 6.25 8.03
CA GLY A 88 25.68 7.22 9.12
C GLY A 88 24.23 7.67 9.39
N TYR A 89 23.27 6.77 9.18
CA TYR A 89 21.83 7.00 9.40
C TYR A 89 21.42 6.66 10.83
N THR A 90 20.32 7.24 11.29
CA THR A 90 19.74 6.93 12.59
C THR A 90 19.07 5.56 12.55
N LEU A 91 19.29 4.75 13.57
CA LEU A 91 18.77 3.39 13.69
C LEU A 91 17.71 3.31 14.79
N CYS A 92 16.46 3.03 14.39
CA CYS A 92 15.31 2.91 15.28
C CYS A 92 14.69 1.51 15.21
N GLY A 93 14.07 1.05 16.30
CA GLY A 93 13.46 -0.27 16.31
C GLY A 93 13.37 -0.93 17.67
N GLU A 94 12.76 -2.11 17.68
CA GLU A 94 12.48 -2.83 18.92
C GLU A 94 12.67 -4.34 18.80
N THR A 95 12.86 -4.96 19.96
CA THR A 95 12.65 -6.39 20.21
C THR A 95 11.77 -6.51 21.45
N ASP A 96 10.67 -7.26 21.37
CA ASP A 96 9.74 -7.49 22.48
C ASP A 96 9.22 -6.20 23.17
N GLY A 97 9.03 -5.12 22.41
CA GLY A 97 8.55 -3.84 22.96
C GLY A 97 9.64 -2.89 23.47
N PHE A 98 10.90 -3.35 23.56
CA PHE A 98 12.05 -2.60 24.07
C PHE A 98 13.00 -2.19 22.96
N VAL A 99 13.79 -1.13 23.20
CA VAL A 99 14.83 -0.70 22.28
C VAL A 99 15.77 -1.87 21.97
N ALA A 100 15.93 -2.18 20.68
CA ALA A 100 16.82 -3.26 20.27
C ALA A 100 18.28 -2.91 20.62
N SER A 101 19.05 -3.92 21.06
CA SER A 101 20.44 -3.70 21.49
C SER A 101 21.27 -3.02 20.41
N GLY A 102 21.91 -1.88 20.73
CA GLY A 102 22.74 -1.10 19.81
C GLY A 102 21.96 -0.26 18.79
N PHE A 103 20.69 0.02 19.05
CA PHE A 103 19.88 1.00 18.31
C PHE A 103 19.92 2.35 19.02
N ASP A 104 19.69 3.43 18.27
CA ASP A 104 19.69 4.79 18.80
C ASP A 104 18.37 5.09 19.54
N TYR A 105 17.24 4.60 19.01
CA TYR A 105 15.89 4.81 19.56
C TYR A 105 14.99 3.57 19.41
N GLY A 106 13.88 3.56 20.14
CA GLY A 106 12.88 2.50 20.12
C GLY A 106 11.85 2.62 18.99
N ASN A 107 10.75 1.89 19.14
CA ASN A 107 9.55 1.96 18.29
C ASN A 107 8.42 2.78 18.98
N SER A 108 8.76 3.81 19.76
CA SER A 108 7.78 4.63 20.49
C SER A 108 7.60 6.02 19.86
N PRO A 109 6.41 6.37 19.34
CA PRO A 109 6.15 7.70 18.77
C PRO A 109 6.45 8.85 19.73
N THR A 110 6.19 8.66 21.03
CA THR A 110 6.40 9.70 22.06
C THR A 110 7.86 10.04 22.26
N GLU A 111 8.78 9.11 21.96
CA GLU A 111 10.22 9.30 22.05
C GLU A 111 10.71 10.37 21.05
N PHE A 112 10.03 10.48 19.90
CA PHE A 112 10.38 11.41 18.83
C PHE A 112 9.84 12.83 19.02
N SER A 113 9.05 13.08 20.06
CA SER A 113 8.36 14.37 20.25
C SER A 113 9.29 15.59 20.25
N ARG A 114 10.51 15.44 20.76
CA ARG A 114 11.52 16.51 20.90
C ARG A 114 12.74 16.36 19.99
N LEU A 115 12.71 15.39 19.08
CA LEU A 115 13.82 15.10 18.18
C LEU A 115 13.58 15.72 16.80
N ASP A 116 14.68 16.06 16.12
CA ASP A 116 14.69 16.59 14.76
C ASP A 116 15.26 15.53 13.82
N PHE A 117 14.50 15.18 12.78
CA PHE A 117 14.88 14.16 11.79
C PHE A 117 15.12 14.74 10.40
N THR A 118 15.18 16.06 10.24
CA THR A 118 15.33 16.74 8.94
C THR A 118 16.63 16.39 8.19
N GLU A 119 17.72 16.17 8.93
CA GLU A 119 19.05 16.03 8.33
C GLU A 119 19.38 14.61 7.85
N LYS A 120 18.81 13.58 8.48
CA LYS A 120 19.25 12.19 8.27
C LYS A 120 18.09 11.22 8.10
N PRO A 121 18.16 10.31 7.11
CA PRO A 121 17.27 9.18 7.02
C PRO A 121 17.29 8.29 8.27
N VAL A 122 16.18 7.60 8.49
CA VAL A 122 16.03 6.60 9.56
C VAL A 122 15.99 5.21 8.95
N VAL A 123 16.64 4.25 9.60
CA VAL A 123 16.49 2.82 9.35
C VAL A 123 15.65 2.24 10.49
N LEU A 124 14.49 1.66 10.17
CA LEU A 124 13.56 1.05 11.10
C LEU A 124 13.60 -0.48 10.98
N SER A 125 13.68 -1.18 12.10
CA SER A 125 13.55 -2.64 12.14
C SER A 125 12.79 -3.08 13.38
N THR A 126 11.69 -3.80 13.20
CA THR A 126 10.82 -4.31 14.27
C THR A 126 10.75 -5.83 14.17
N SER A 127 10.65 -6.51 15.32
CA SER A 127 10.52 -7.97 15.43
C SER A 127 9.08 -8.42 15.61
#